data_AF-A0A351XC28-F1
#
_entry.id   AF-A0A351XC28-F1
#
_cell.length_a   1.000
_cell.length_b   1.000
_cell.length_c   1.000
_cell.angle_alpha   90.00
_cell.angle_beta   90.00
_cell.angle_gamma   90.00
#
_symmetry.space_group_name_H-M   'P 1'
#
loop_
_entity.id
_entity.type
_entity.pdbx_description
1 polymer ?
#
loop_
_entity_poly.entity_id
_entity_poly.type
_entity_poly.pdbx_seq_one_letter_code
_entity_poly.pdbx_strand_id
1 'polypeptide(L)' 'MGAVVSVQREMVAEPEAVWALVSDLANMGDWSPENDGGSWTGDAIEAEVGAVFRGRNHNGRRRWQTNVEVVEC' A
#
# COMPACT_ATOMS: atom_id res chain seq x y z
N MET A 1 0.86 20.96 -10.50
CA MET A 1 1.75 19.93 -9.91
C MET A 1 1.77 20.17 -8.41
N GLY A 2 1.40 19.17 -7.60
CA GLY A 2 1.51 19.28 -6.15
C GLY A 2 2.98 19.29 -5.71
N ALA A 3 3.26 19.85 -4.54
CA ALA A 3 4.59 19.77 -3.95
C ALA A 3 4.93 18.33 -3.57
N VAL A 4 6.19 17.93 -3.74
CA VAL A 4 6.69 16.68 -3.16
C VAL A 4 6.74 16.85 -1.64
N VAL A 5 6.08 15.96 -0.91
CA VAL A 5 6.04 15.95 0.56
C VAL A 5 6.66 14.65 1.05
N SER A 6 7.48 14.73 2.10
CA SER A 6 8.05 13.57 2.79
C SER A 6 7.72 13.63 4.27
N VAL A 7 7.46 12.48 4.87
CA VAL A 7 7.18 12.28 6.30
C VAL A 7 8.03 11.12 6.82
N GLN A 8 8.46 11.20 8.08
CA GLN A 8 9.31 10.19 8.70
C GLN A 8 8.88 9.90 10.13
N ARG A 9 9.11 8.67 10.59
CA ARG A 9 8.84 8.24 11.97
C ARG A 9 9.84 7.19 12.41
N GLU A 10 10.36 7.33 13.62
CA GLU A 10 11.27 6.36 14.23
C GLU A 10 10.49 5.22 14.89
N MET A 11 11.00 4.00 14.74
CA MET A 11 10.41 2.78 15.32
C MET A 11 11.51 1.95 15.98
N VAL A 12 11.22 1.42 17.18
CA VAL A 12 12.09 0.45 17.87
C VAL A 12 11.68 -0.96 17.44
N ALA A 13 12.04 -1.34 16.22
CA ALA A 13 11.75 -2.63 15.60
C ALA A 13 12.83 -2.99 14.58
N GLU A 14 12.94 -4.26 14.22
CA GLU A 14 13.82 -4.68 13.12
C GLU A 14 13.26 -4.16 11.78
N PRO A 15 14.11 -3.64 10.87
CA PRO A 15 13.67 -3.12 9.57
C PRO A 15 12.83 -4.11 8.77
N GLU A 16 13.18 -5.39 8.81
CA GLU A 16 12.50 -6.47 8.10
C GLU A 16 11.07 -6.68 8.62
N ALA A 17 10.86 -6.51 9.93
CA ALA A 17 9.54 -6.60 10.54
C ALA A 17 8.66 -5.42 10.15
N VAL A 18 9.23 -4.21 10.08
CA VAL A 18 8.51 -3.03 9.60
C VAL A 18 8.20 -3.17 8.11
N TRP A 19 9.17 -3.63 7.32
CA TRP A 19 9.01 -3.82 5.89
C TRP A 19 7.88 -4.80 5.56
N ALA A 20 7.88 -5.97 6.20
CA ALA A 20 6.83 -6.98 6.01
C ALA A 20 5.41 -6.43 6.26
N LEU A 21 5.27 -5.48 7.18
CA LEU A 21 3.98 -4.83 7.44
C LEU A 21 3.61 -3.79 6.37
N VAL A 22 4.55 -2.94 5.96
CA VAL A 22 4.24 -1.85 5.00
C VAL A 22 4.15 -2.34 3.56
N SER A 23 4.80 -3.45 3.21
CA SER A 23 4.72 -4.07 1.88
C SER A 23 3.48 -4.95 1.71
N ASP A 24 2.81 -5.34 2.80
CA ASP A 24 1.59 -6.15 2.77
C ASP A 24 0.35 -5.31 2.45
N LEU A 25 0.21 -4.96 1.17
CA LEU A 25 -0.89 -4.13 0.69
C LEU A 25 -2.27 -4.78 0.86
N ALA A 26 -2.36 -6.12 0.90
CA ALA A 26 -3.63 -6.82 1.06
C ALA A 26 -4.24 -6.58 2.44
N ASN A 27 -3.41 -6.47 3.48
CA ASN A 27 -3.82 -6.24 4.87
C ASN A 27 -3.80 -4.76 5.28
N MET A 28 -3.65 -3.84 4.33
CA MET A 28 -3.57 -2.39 4.63
C MET A 28 -4.84 -1.84 5.32
N GLY A 29 -5.98 -2.52 5.17
CA GLY A 29 -7.23 -2.17 5.85
C GLY A 29 -7.18 -2.18 7.38
N ASP A 30 -6.25 -2.93 7.97
CA ASP A 30 -6.08 -2.96 9.43
C ASP A 30 -5.38 -1.70 9.96
N TRP A 31 -4.63 -1.00 9.09
CA TRP A 31 -3.74 0.10 9.46
C TRP A 31 -4.21 1.45 8.94
N SER A 32 -4.94 1.43 7.83
CA SER A 32 -5.33 2.63 7.11
C SER A 32 -6.80 2.96 7.33
N PRO A 33 -7.14 4.23 7.62
CA PRO A 33 -8.53 4.67 7.69
C PRO A 33 -9.22 4.78 6.33
N GLU A 34 -8.48 4.73 5.21
CA GLU A 34 -9.01 4.94 3.85
C GLU A 34 -8.81 3.75 2.91
N ASN A 35 -7.60 3.20 2.83
CA ASN A 35 -7.28 1.99 2.07
C ASN A 35 -7.78 0.73 2.79
N ASP A 36 -8.74 0.02 2.19
CA ASP A 36 -9.35 -1.23 2.65
C ASP A 36 -8.56 -2.49 2.21
N GLY A 37 -7.32 -2.32 1.79
CA GLY A 37 -6.52 -3.33 1.10
C GLY A 37 -6.94 -3.51 -0.35
N GLY A 38 -6.82 -4.73 -0.88
CA GLY A 38 -7.02 -4.94 -2.31
C GLY A 38 -6.63 -6.33 -2.76
N SER A 39 -6.21 -6.44 -4.02
CA SER A 39 -5.67 -7.66 -4.59
C SER A 39 -4.63 -7.32 -5.65
N TRP A 40 -3.59 -8.13 -5.74
CA TRP A 40 -2.68 -8.14 -6.88
C TRP A 40 -3.42 -8.50 -8.17
N THR A 41 -2.89 -8.05 -9.31
CA THR A 41 -3.45 -8.35 -10.63
C THR A 41 -2.50 -9.24 -11.42
N GLY A 42 -3.07 -10.03 -12.36
CA GLY A 42 -2.29 -10.99 -13.14
C GLY A 42 -1.77 -12.13 -12.26
N ASP A 43 -0.51 -12.50 -12.46
CA ASP A 43 0.18 -13.57 -11.73
C ASP A 43 0.94 -13.08 -10.49
N ALA A 44 0.90 -11.77 -10.21
CA ALA A 44 1.57 -11.20 -9.03
C ALA A 44 0.87 -11.67 -7.75
N ILE A 45 1.68 -12.04 -6.75
CA ILE A 45 1.23 -12.45 -5.42
C ILE A 45 1.82 -11.58 -4.31
N GLU A 46 2.83 -10.76 -4.63
CA GLU A 46 3.55 -9.89 -3.70
C GLU A 46 4.06 -8.61 -4.40
N ALA A 47 4.70 -7.74 -3.63
CA ALA A 47 5.20 -6.45 -4.09
C ALA A 47 6.54 -6.60 -4.82
N GLU A 48 6.48 -6.85 -6.12
CA GLU A 48 7.63 -6.89 -7.03
C GLU A 48 7.56 -5.74 -8.04
N VAL A 49 8.71 -5.22 -8.49
CA VAL A 49 8.75 -4.13 -9.48
C VAL A 49 7.97 -4.51 -10.74
N GLY A 50 7.05 -3.65 -11.16
CA GLY A 50 6.12 -3.86 -12.26
C GLY A 50 4.82 -4.58 -11.88
N ALA A 51 4.71 -5.15 -10.68
CA ALA A 51 3.47 -5.69 -10.17
C ALA A 51 2.44 -4.58 -9.97
N VAL A 52 1.19 -4.88 -10.29
CA VAL A 52 0.08 -3.94 -10.12
C VAL A 52 -0.86 -4.45 -9.02
N PHE A 53 -1.14 -3.56 -8.07
CA PHE A 53 -2.11 -3.81 -7.02
C PHE A 53 -3.37 -2.99 -7.25
N ARG A 54 -4.53 -3.62 -7.19
CA ARG A 54 -5.84 -2.96 -7.26
C ARG A 54 -6.34 -2.68 -5.84
N GLY A 55 -6.04 -1.49 -5.34
CA GLY A 55 -6.48 -1.01 -4.03
C GLY A 55 -7.96 -0.63 -4.03
N ARG A 56 -8.67 -1.00 -2.96
CA ARG A 56 -10.03 -0.56 -2.65
C ARG A 56 -9.93 0.49 -1.55
N ASN A 57 -10.61 1.61 -1.73
CA ASN A 57 -10.51 2.71 -0.79
C ASN A 57 -11.90 3.26 -0.47
N HIS A 58 -12.04 3.85 0.72
CA HIS A 58 -13.24 4.56 1.12
C HIS A 58 -12.93 5.81 1.95
N ASN A 59 -13.82 6.79 1.87
CA ASN A 59 -13.76 7.95 2.73
C ASN A 59 -15.19 8.45 2.99
N GLY A 60 -15.68 8.15 4.19
CA GLY A 60 -17.08 8.29 4.54
C GLY A 60 -17.97 7.45 3.60
N ARG A 61 -18.82 8.14 2.81
CA ARG A 61 -19.74 7.47 1.86
C ARG A 61 -19.11 7.16 0.51
N ARG A 62 -17.92 7.70 0.22
CA ARG A 62 -17.25 7.51 -1.06
C ARG A 62 -16.47 6.21 -1.04
N ARG A 63 -16.52 5.46 -2.15
CA ARG A 63 -15.75 4.24 -2.37
C ARG A 63 -15.18 4.28 -3.78
N TRP A 64 -13.94 3.85 -3.94
CA TRP A 64 -13.29 3.82 -5.24
C TRP A 64 -12.23 2.72 -5.29
N GLN A 65 -11.73 2.47 -6.50
CA GLN A 65 -10.61 1.57 -6.75
C GLN A 65 -9.53 2.31 -7.51
N THR A 66 -8.28 2.02 -7.17
CA THR A 66 -7.09 2.60 -7.81
C THR A 66 -6.11 1.48 -8.10
N ASN A 67 -5.54 1.49 -9.30
CA ASN A 67 -4.41 0.63 -9.63
C ASN A 67 -3.12 1.37 -9.30
N VAL A 68 -2.23 0.72 -8.57
CA VAL A 68 -0.89 1.21 -8.25
C VAL A 68 0.13 0.22 -8.77
N GLU A 69 1.19 0.73 -9.38
CA GLU A 69 2.32 -0.05 -9.88
C GLU A 69 3.49 0.10 -8.91
N VAL A 70 4.14 -1.02 -8.57
CA VAL A 70 5.36 -1.01 -7.80
C VAL A 70 6.51 -0.61 -8.71
N VAL A 71 7.18 0.50 -8.40
CA VAL A 71 8.28 1.03 -9.23
C VAL A 71 9.67 0.71 -8.65
N GLU A 72 9.75 0.47 -7.34
CA GLU A 72 10.98 0.18 -6.59
C GLU A 72 10.65 -0.73 -5.39
N CYS A 73 11.59 -1.62 -5.03
CA CYS A 73 11.52 -2.52 -3.88
C CYS A 73 12.82 -2.46 -3.08
#